data_AF-R7GM78-F1
#
_entry.id   AF-R7GM78-F1
#
_cell.length_a   1.000
_cell.length_b   1.000
_cell.length_c   1.000
_cell.angle_alpha   90.00
_cell.angle_beta   90.00
_cell.angle_gamma   90.00
#
_symmetry.space_group_name_H-M   'P 1'
#
loop_
_entity.id
_entity.type
_entity.pdbx_description
1 polymer ?
#
loop_
_entity_poly.entity_id
_entity_poly.type
_entity_poly.pdbx_seq_one_letter_code
_entity_poly.pdbx_strand_id
1 'polypeptide(L)' 'MKARTYSIIEFKRILENNGYRFLRHAKGDHCIYSNGERSITIKRSHVNKMIARRLIREYDLKVED' A
#
# COMPACT_ATOMS: atom_id res chain seq x y z
N MET A 1 -20.64 7.70 8.75
CA MET A 1 -19.16 7.73 8.87
C MET A 1 -18.53 7.95 7.50
N LYS A 2 -17.71 9.00 7.32
CA LYS A 2 -16.90 9.13 6.10
C LYS A 2 -15.85 8.00 6.11
N ALA A 3 -15.70 7.30 4.99
CA ALA A 3 -14.67 6.28 4.87
C ALA A 3 -13.27 6.94 4.91
N ARG A 4 -12.37 6.45 5.79
CA ARG A 4 -10.97 6.91 5.85
C ARG A 4 -10.34 6.75 4.47
N THR A 5 -9.77 7.84 3.97
CA THR A 5 -9.02 7.88 2.71
C THR A 5 -7.55 7.96 3.04
N TYR A 6 -6.72 7.25 2.29
CA TYR A 6 -5.27 7.28 2.45
C TYR A 6 -4.67 7.99 1.24
N SER A 7 -3.88 9.03 1.48
CA SER A 7 -2.96 9.55 0.49
C SER A 7 -1.92 8.49 0.13
N ILE A 8 -1.24 8.69 -1.01
CA ILE A 8 -0.15 7.79 -1.40
C ILE A 8 0.99 7.77 -0.36
N ILE A 9 1.26 8.92 0.28
CA ILE A 9 2.31 9.05 1.29
C ILE A 9 1.94 8.25 2.54
N GLU A 10 0.70 8.38 3.03
CA GLU A 10 0.21 7.62 4.18
C GLU A 10 0.21 6.12 3.88
N PHE A 11 -0.24 5.71 2.68
CA PHE A 11 -0.28 4.30 2.33
C PHE A 11 1.13 3.69 2.23
N LYS A 12 2.12 4.44 1.73
CA LYS A 12 3.53 4.01 1.75
C LYS A 12 4.05 3.83 3.18
N ARG A 13 3.73 4.76 4.09
CA ARG A 13 4.10 4.61 5.51
C ARG A 13 3.47 3.38 6.15
N ILE A 14 2.20 3.10 5.85
CA ILE A 14 1.53 1.87 6.30
C ILE A 14 2.31 0.63 5.81
N LEU A 15 2.68 0.59 4.53
CA LEU A 15 3.47 -0.52 3.99
C LEU A 15 4.81 -0.66 4.71
N GLU A 16 5.55 0.43 4.89
CA GLU A 16 6.85 0.44 5.56
C GLU A 16 6.78 -0.02 7.03
N ASN A 17 5.77 0.44 7.77
CA ASN A 17 5.53 0.01 9.16
C ASN A 17 5.16 -1.47 9.25
N ASN A 18 4.60 -2.06 8.19
CA ASN A 18 4.32 -3.49 8.08
C ASN A 18 5.47 -4.29 7.45
N GLY A 19 6.67 -3.71 7.39
CA GLY A 19 7.89 -4.39 6.91
C GLY A 19 8.02 -4.47 5.39
N TYR A 20 7.11 -3.88 4.62
CA TYR A 20 7.22 -3.84 3.17
C TYR A 20 8.16 -2.70 2.76
N ARG A 21 9.16 -3.03 1.92
CA ARG A 21 10.09 -2.07 1.34
C ARG A 21 9.88 -1.94 -0.15
N PHE A 22 10.15 -0.77 -0.70
CA PHE A 22 10.15 -0.57 -2.14
C PHE A 22 11.15 -1.54 -2.79
N LEU A 23 10.66 -2.32 -3.75
CA LEU A 23 11.48 -3.29 -4.47
C LEU A 23 11.90 -2.74 -5.84
N ARG A 24 10.91 -2.36 -6.66
CA ARG A 24 11.15 -1.82 -8.01
C ARG A 24 9.91 -1.16 -8.60
N HIS A 25 10.12 -0.41 -9.68
CA HIS A 25 9.03 0.00 -10.57
C HIS A 25 8.54 -1.19 -11.39
N ALA A 26 7.22 -1.28 -11.54
CA ALA A 26 6.56 -2.18 -12.49
C ALA A 26 6.34 -1.45 -13.83
N LYS A 27 5.80 -2.15 -14.83
CA LYS A 27 5.38 -1.51 -16.09
C LYS A 27 4.29 -0.46 -15.80
N GLY A 28 4.43 0.71 -16.42
CA GLY A 28 3.51 1.83 -16.25
C GLY A 28 3.63 2.50 -14.88
N ASP A 29 2.52 3.04 -14.38
CA ASP A 29 2.54 3.86 -13.16
C ASP A 29 2.42 3.06 -11.85
N HIS A 30 3.18 1.97 -11.72
CA HIS A 30 3.10 1.08 -10.56
C HIS A 30 4.46 0.86 -9.90
N CYS A 31 4.43 0.65 -8.59
CA CYS A 31 5.56 0.21 -7.77
C CYS A 31 5.23 -1.11 -7.11
N ILE A 32 6.25 -1.95 -6.95
CA ILE A 32 6.18 -3.19 -6.19
C ILE A 32 6.89 -2.96 -4.86
N TYR A 33 6.23 -3.34 -3.78
CA TYR A 33 6.77 -3.39 -2.43
C TYR A 33 6.83 -4.84 -1.97
N SER A 34 7.87 -5.24 -1.25
CA SER A 34 8.04 -6.61 -0.74
C SER A 34 8.54 -6.59 0.70
N ASN A 35 8.08 -7.55 1.50
CA ASN A 35 8.59 -7.82 2.84
C ASN A 35 9.46 -9.11 2.88
N GLY A 36 9.81 -9.67 1.71
CA GLY A 36 10.56 -10.93 1.59
C GLY A 36 9.67 -12.17 1.39
N GLU A 37 8.43 -12.16 1.91
CA GLU A 37 7.48 -13.27 1.77
C GLU A 37 6.39 -12.97 0.74
N ARG A 38 5.85 -11.74 0.78
CA ARG A 38 4.75 -11.28 -0.06
C ARG A 38 5.13 -9.98 -0.74
N SER A 39 4.50 -9.73 -1.88
CA SER A 39 4.69 -8.50 -2.65
C SER A 39 3.36 -7.81 -2.92
N ILE A 40 3.32 -6.49 -2.75
CA ILE A 40 2.16 -5.64 -3.00
C ILE A 40 2.49 -4.68 -4.14
N THR A 41 1.61 -4.61 -5.13
CA THR A 41 1.71 -3.62 -6.21
C THR A 41 0.74 -2.48 -5.96
N ILE A 42 1.24 -1.25 -5.96
CA ILE A 42 0.42 -0.03 -5.86
C ILE A 42 0.74 0.93 -6.99
N LYS A 43 -0.23 1.77 -7.36
CA LYS A 43 0.02 2.90 -8.26
C LYS A 43 0.94 3.92 -7.58
N ARG A 44 1.82 4.55 -8.36
CA ARG A 44 2.77 5.57 -7.84
C ARG A 44 2.11 6.90 -7.56
N SER A 45 1.19 7.31 -8.44
CA SER A 45 0.54 8.61 -8.35
C SER A 45 -0.60 8.62 -7.32
N HIS A 46 -1.40 7.56 -7.27
CA HIS A 46 -2.62 7.55 -6.46
C HIS A 46 -3.10 6.14 -6.10
N VAL A 47 -3.41 5.92 -4.82
CA VAL A 47 -4.13 4.72 -4.36
C VAL A 47 -5.56 5.11 -3.99
N ASN A 48 -6.53 4.56 -4.72
CA ASN A 48 -7.95 4.78 -4.42
C ASN A 48 -8.32 4.14 -3.07
N LYS A 49 -9.20 4.79 -2.30
CA LYS A 49 -9.71 4.30 -1.00
C LYS A 49 -10.17 2.84 -1.01
N MET A 50 -10.80 2.37 -2.09
CA MET A 50 -11.29 0.99 -2.19
C MET A 50 -10.14 0.01 -2.35
N ILE A 51 -9.12 0.37 -3.12
CA ILE A 51 -7.91 -0.44 -3.30
C ILE A 51 -7.10 -0.47 -2.01
N ALA A 52 -6.91 0.67 -1.35
CA ALA A 52 -6.24 0.73 -0.05
C ALA A 52 -6.91 -0.19 0.98
N ARG A 53 -8.24 -0.11 1.11
CA ARG A 53 -9.01 -0.97 2.03
C ARG A 53 -8.93 -2.44 1.66
N ARG A 54 -8.98 -2.78 0.37
CA ARG A 54 -8.80 -4.15 -0.09
C ARG A 54 -7.43 -4.67 0.31
N LEU A 55 -6.37 -3.92 0.04
CA LEU A 55 -4.99 -4.32 0.32
C LEU A 55 -4.74 -4.47 1.82
N ILE A 56 -5.24 -3.54 2.65
CA ILE A 56 -5.16 -3.64 4.12
C ILE A 56 -5.74 -4.96 4.60
N ARG A 57 -6.92 -5.34 4.09
CA ARG A 57 -7.57 -6.60 4.48
C ARG A 57 -6.89 -7.84 3.90
N GLU A 58 -6.48 -7.80 2.63
CA GLU A 58 -5.90 -8.95 1.92
C GLU A 58 -4.50 -9.31 2.45
N TYR A 59 -3.74 -8.32 2.91
CA TYR A 59 -2.37 -8.49 3.43
C TYR A 59 -2.26 -8.34 4.94
N ASP A 60 -3.38 -8.18 5.65
CA ASP A 60 -3.46 -7.98 7.10
C ASP A 60 -2.55 -6.84 7.61
N LEU A 61 -2.62 -5.70 6.92
CA LEU A 61 -1.78 -4.54 7.25
C LEU A 61 -2.30 -3.85 8.51
N LYS A 62 -1.43 -3.67 9.50
CA LYS A 62 -1.70 -2.88 10.69
C LYS A 62 -1.70 -1.40 10.32
N VAL A 63 -2.78 -0.70 10.70
CA VAL A 63 -2.95 0.73 10.48
C VAL A 63 -3.04 1.37 11.85
N GLU A 64 -2.09 2.24 12.18
CA GLU A 64 -2.19 3.07 13.38
C GLU A 64 -3.23 4.18 13.13
N ASP A 65 -4.02 4.50 14.15
CA ASP A 65 -5.07 5.53 14.07
C ASP A 65 -4.52 6.95 14.10
#